data_AF-A0A7J4G3L5-F1
#
_entry.id   AF-A0A7J4G3L5-F1
#
_cell.length_a   1.000
_cell.length_b   1.000
_cell.length_c   1.000
_cell.angle_alpha   90.00
_cell.angle_beta   90.00
_cell.angle_gamma   90.00
#
_symmetry.space_group_name_H-M   'P 1'
#
loop_
_entity.id
_entity.type
_entity.pdbx_description
1 polymer ?
#
loop_
_entity_poly.entity_id
_entity_poly.type
_entity_poly.pdbx_seq_one_letter_code
_entity_poly.pdbx_strand_id
1 'polypeptide(L)'
;MAEACGLLGDGSKAVKIHHLVKAPENSVSSISRRESWDASRPATVYKTPETLPDGTPCTAATVILRTRGCVWWWKSGCTFCGYFNDVRD
;
A
#
# COMPACT_ATOMS: atom_id res chain seq x y z
N MET A 1 -8.18 -27.45 -22.50
CA MET A 1 -7.71 -26.53 -21.44
C MET A 1 -8.88 -26.34 -20.49
N ALA A 2 -8.83 -26.96 -19.31
CA ALA A 2 -9.95 -26.91 -18.37
C ALA A 2 -9.96 -25.55 -17.66
N GLU A 3 -11.04 -24.79 -17.82
CA GLU A 3 -11.28 -23.55 -17.08
C GLU A 3 -11.50 -23.90 -15.60
N ALA A 4 -10.60 -23.43 -14.74
CA ALA A 4 -10.71 -23.60 -13.30
C ALA A 4 -11.84 -22.70 -12.77
N CYS A 5 -13.06 -23.25 -12.68
CA CYS A 5 -14.15 -22.64 -11.93
C CYS A 5 -13.88 -22.87 -10.44
N GLY A 6 -13.74 -21.79 -9.67
CA GLY A 6 -13.64 -21.90 -8.20
C GLY A 6 -14.92 -22.47 -7.59
N LEU A 7 -14.82 -23.00 -6.36
CA LEU A 7 -15.85 -23.74 -5.61
C LEU A 7 -17.26 -23.10 -5.52
N LEU A 8 -17.44 -21.82 -5.90
CA LEU A 8 -18.72 -21.08 -5.87
C LEU A 8 -18.85 -20.06 -7.03
N GLY A 9 -18.25 -20.31 -8.20
CA GLY A 9 -18.28 -19.37 -9.33
C GLY A 9 -19.51 -19.50 -10.23
N ASP A 10 -20.05 -18.39 -10.71
CA ASP A 10 -21.16 -18.27 -11.68
C ASP A 10 -20.78 -18.62 -13.13
N GLY A 11 -19.67 -19.34 -13.34
CA GLY A 11 -19.12 -19.64 -14.67
C GLY A 11 -18.41 -18.46 -15.34
N SER A 12 -18.31 -17.30 -14.70
CA SER A 12 -17.51 -16.19 -15.20
C SER A 12 -16.00 -16.49 -15.11
N LYS A 13 -15.24 -15.93 -16.05
CA LYS A 13 -13.78 -16.12 -16.11
C LYS A 13 -13.14 -15.63 -14.82
N ALA A 14 -12.40 -16.52 -14.14
CA ALA A 14 -11.73 -16.20 -12.90
C ALA A 14 -10.80 -14.97 -13.08
N VAL A 15 -11.11 -13.89 -12.36
CA VAL A 15 -10.27 -12.69 -12.30
C VAL A 15 -9.42 -12.77 -11.04
N LYS A 16 -8.11 -12.51 -11.16
CA LYS A 16 -7.23 -12.47 -9.99
C LYS A 16 -7.65 -11.33 -9.07
N ILE A 17 -7.70 -11.58 -7.76
CA ILE A 17 -8.22 -10.63 -6.77
C ILE A 17 -7.49 -9.28 -6.79
N HIS A 18 -6.19 -9.25 -7.11
CA HIS A 18 -5.39 -8.02 -7.23
C HIS A 18 -5.72 -7.14 -8.45
N HIS A 19 -6.52 -7.65 -9.40
CA HIS A 19 -7.09 -6.84 -10.46
C HIS A 19 -8.40 -6.17 -10.03
N LEU A 20 -9.14 -6.80 -9.11
CA LEU A 20 -10.41 -6.31 -8.58
C LEU A 20 -10.21 -5.36 -7.39
N VAL A 21 -9.18 -5.63 -6.58
CA VAL A 21 -8.79 -4.83 -5.43
C VAL A 21 -7.45 -4.20 -5.74
N LYS A 22 -7.48 -2.96 -6.23
CA LYS A 22 -6.28 -2.14 -6.27
C LYS A 22 -6.02 -1.66 -4.85
N ALA A 23 -4.84 -1.98 -4.36
CA ALA A 23 -4.36 -1.40 -3.12
C ALA A 23 -4.42 0.14 -3.24
N PRO A 24 -4.85 0.89 -2.20
CA PRO A 24 -5.09 2.33 -2.28
C PRO A 24 -3.92 3.15 -2.86
N GLU A 25 -2.69 2.68 -2.67
CA GLU A 25 -1.44 3.22 -3.23
C GLU A 25 -1.37 3.16 -4.77
N ASN A 26 -2.14 2.27 -5.40
CA ASN A 26 -2.18 2.10 -6.86
C ASN A 26 -3.33 2.86 -7.53
N SER A 27 -4.05 3.72 -6.80
CA SER A 27 -5.04 4.60 -7.41
C SER A 27 -4.38 5.69 -8.27
N VAL A 28 -5.08 6.21 -9.28
CA VAL A 28 -4.55 7.24 -10.19
C VAL A 28 -4.06 8.48 -9.42
N SER A 29 -4.77 8.86 -8.36
CA SER A 29 -4.39 10.01 -7.51
C SER A 29 -3.19 9.72 -6.61
N SER A 30 -3.02 8.48 -6.14
CA SER A 30 -1.84 8.06 -5.38
C SER A 30 -0.60 8.02 -6.26
N ILE A 31 -0.73 7.51 -7.49
CA ILE A 31 0.35 7.48 -8.49
C ILE A 31 0.75 8.90 -8.88
N SER A 32 -0.20 9.75 -9.27
CA SER A 32 0.09 11.14 -9.65
C SER A 32 0.71 11.93 -8.51
N ARG A 33 0.26 11.70 -7.27
CA ARG A 33 0.91 12.28 -6.10
C ARG A 33 2.33 11.79 -5.99
N ARG A 34 2.60 10.49 -6.01
CA ARG A 34 3.96 9.94 -5.92
C ARG A 34 4.88 10.54 -6.99
N GLU A 35 4.42 10.63 -8.23
CA GLU A 35 5.20 11.12 -9.39
C GLU A 35 5.31 12.66 -9.46
N SER A 36 4.48 13.42 -8.75
CA SER A 36 4.52 14.89 -8.77
C SER A 36 5.81 15.50 -8.19
N TRP A 37 6.55 14.76 -7.35
CA TRP A 37 7.73 15.24 -6.62
C TRP A 37 7.54 16.55 -5.84
N ASP A 38 6.28 16.91 -5.54
CA ASP A 38 5.94 18.12 -4.80
C ASP A 38 6.43 18.01 -3.36
N ALA A 39 7.44 18.80 -3.01
CA ALA A 39 8.05 18.84 -1.69
C ALA A 39 7.16 19.51 -0.62
N SER A 40 6.13 20.25 -1.02
CA SER A 40 5.16 20.84 -0.09
C SER A 40 4.15 19.81 0.44
N ARG A 41 4.16 18.59 -0.09
CA ARG A 41 3.21 17.53 0.25
C ARG A 41 3.92 16.23 0.62
N PRO A 42 3.35 15.41 1.53
CA PRO A 42 3.87 14.07 1.78
C PRO A 42 3.77 13.20 0.53
N ALA A 43 4.67 12.23 0.40
CA ALA A 43 4.62 11.24 -0.67
C ALA A 43 3.33 10.41 -0.58
N THR A 44 3.04 9.92 0.63
CA THR A 44 1.79 9.20 0.93
C THR A 44 1.48 9.25 2.42
N VAL A 45 0.25 8.89 2.77
CA VAL A 45 -0.22 8.74 4.14
C VAL A 45 -1.01 7.44 4.25
N TYR A 46 -0.50 6.51 5.04
CA TYR A 46 -1.18 5.26 5.36
C TYR A 46 -1.98 5.41 6.65
N LYS A 47 -3.19 4.83 6.66
CA LYS A 47 -3.99 4.64 7.85
C LYS A 47 -4.19 3.14 8.02
N THR A 48 -3.70 2.59 9.10
CA THR A 48 -3.80 1.16 9.39
C THR A 48 -4.53 0.95 10.71
N PRO A 49 -5.47 -0.01 10.76
CA PRO A 49 -6.03 -0.43 12.04
C PRO A 49 -4.92 -1.06 12.88
N GLU A 50 -4.87 -0.69 14.15
CA GLU A 50 -3.92 -1.21 15.13
C GLU A 50 -4.62 -1.46 16.47
N THR A 51 -3.90 -2.02 17.43
CA THR A 51 -4.40 -2.30 18.78
C THR A 51 -3.41 -1.77 19.81
N LEU A 52 -3.91 -1.03 20.80
CA LEU A 52 -3.11 -0.58 21.93
C LEU A 52 -2.73 -1.75 22.85
N PRO A 53 -1.72 -1.60 23.75
CA PRO A 53 -1.31 -2.68 24.65
C PRO A 53 -2.42 -3.22 25.56
N ASP A 54 -3.47 -2.43 25.80
CA ASP A 54 -4.64 -2.80 26.58
C ASP A 54 -5.73 -3.53 25.77
N GLY A 55 -5.50 -3.77 24.48
CA GLY A 55 -6.44 -4.43 23.58
C GLY A 55 -7.43 -3.48 22.87
N THR A 56 -7.36 -2.18 23.12
CA THR A 56 -8.27 -1.21 22.49
C THR A 56 -7.92 -1.03 21.00
N PRO A 57 -8.87 -1.20 20.06
CA PRO A 57 -8.65 -0.89 18.65
C PRO A 57 -8.34 0.59 18.45
N CYS A 58 -7.32 0.89 17.66
CA CYS A 58 -6.94 2.25 17.28
C CYS A 58 -6.62 2.33 15.79
N THR A 59 -6.33 3.54 15.32
CA THR A 59 -5.86 3.76 13.95
C THR A 59 -4.48 4.40 14.01
N ALA A 60 -3.48 3.71 13.48
CA ALA A 60 -2.15 4.26 13.28
C ALA A 60 -2.12 5.06 11.97
N ALA A 61 -1.49 6.23 12.02
CA ALA A 61 -1.24 7.06 10.84
C ALA A 61 0.27 7.09 10.55
N THR A 62 0.66 6.64 9.35
CA THR A 62 2.05 6.68 8.88
C THR A 62 2.17 7.71 7.77
N VAL A 63 2.96 8.75 7.99
CA VAL A 63 3.21 9.80 7.00
C VAL A 63 4.59 9.57 6.39
N ILE A 64 4.66 9.47 5.07
CA ILE A 64 5.92 9.32 4.34
C ILE A 64 6.26 10.66 3.69
N LEU A 65 7.41 11.19 4.09
CA LEU A 65 7.99 12.40 3.51
C LEU A 65 9.00 12.02 2.42
N ARG A 66 9.14 12.89 1.42
CA ARG A 66 10.09 12.72 0.32
C ARG A 66 11.49 13.09 0.81
N THR A 67 12.26 12.08 1.20
CA THR A 67 13.68 12.22 1.52
C THR A 67 14.49 11.19 0.73
N ARG A 68 15.82 11.29 0.74
CA ARG A 68 16.72 10.39 -0.03
C ARG A 68 16.70 8.92 0.41
N GLY A 69 15.95 8.57 1.45
CA GLY A 69 15.86 7.21 1.96
C GLY A 69 15.93 7.14 3.48
N CYS A 70 15.61 5.98 4.03
CA CYS A 70 15.82 5.67 5.45
C CYS A 70 16.84 4.54 5.56
N VAL A 71 17.73 4.58 6.57
CA VAL A 71 18.75 3.52 6.78
C VAL A 71 18.13 2.12 6.89
N TRP A 72 16.94 2.03 7.48
CA TRP A 72 16.23 0.77 7.65
C TRP A 72 15.63 0.25 6.35
N TRP A 73 15.22 1.15 5.43
CA TRP A 73 14.91 0.74 4.07
C TRP A 73 16.11 0.01 3.47
N TRP A 74 17.30 0.63 3.47
CA TRP A 74 18.49 0.06 2.84
C TRP A 74 18.91 -1.32 3.39
N LYS A 75 18.49 -1.69 4.60
CA LYS A 75 18.94 -2.91 5.29
C LYS A 75 17.92 -4.06 5.26
N SER A 76 16.62 -3.78 5.39
CA SER A 76 15.60 -4.84 5.43
C SER A 76 14.15 -4.34 5.27
N GLY A 77 13.94 -3.03 5.13
CA GLY A 77 12.63 -2.41 5.34
C GLY A 77 12.23 -2.39 6.82
N CYS A 78 11.28 -1.52 7.18
CA CYS A 78 10.54 -1.67 8.43
C CYS A 78 9.17 -2.26 8.11
N THR A 79 8.64 -3.08 9.02
CA THR A 79 7.32 -3.73 8.90
C THR A 79 6.16 -2.75 8.70
N PHE A 80 6.34 -1.49 9.09
CA PHE A 80 5.34 -0.42 8.97
C PHE A 80 5.62 0.62 7.88
N CYS A 81 6.74 0.50 7.17
CA CYS A 81 7.28 1.60 6.37
C CYS A 81 7.13 1.30 4.88
N GLY A 82 6.05 1.79 4.26
CA GLY A 82 5.85 1.77 2.79
C GLY A 82 6.89 2.57 1.99
N TYR A 83 7.86 3.17 2.69
CA TYR A 83 8.89 4.05 2.14
C TYR A 83 9.66 3.39 0.98
N PHE A 84 9.85 2.06 1.02
CA PHE A 84 10.42 1.28 -0.07
C PHE A 84 9.66 1.41 -1.41
N ASN A 85 8.34 1.51 -1.37
CA ASN A 85 7.47 1.58 -2.55
C ASN A 85 7.19 3.02 -3.01
N ASP A 86 7.35 4.00 -2.12
CA ASP A 86 6.75 5.33 -2.29
C ASP A 86 7.76 6.46 -2.53
N VAL A 87 9.06 6.24 -2.28
CA VAL A 87 10.10 7.28 -2.38
C VAL A 87 11.29 6.81 -3.21
N ARG A 88 11.08 5.81 -4.08
CA ARG A 88 12.13 5.30 -4.96
C ARG A 88 12.29 6.24 -6.15
N ASP A 89 13.53 6.69 -6.38
CA ASP A 89 13.95 7.27 -7.66
C ASP A 89 13.79 6.24 -8.79
#